data_AF-A0A066Z0Z6-F1
#
_entry.id   AF-A0A066Z0Z6-F1
#
_cell.length_a   1.000
_cell.length_b   1.000
_cell.length_c   1.000
_cell.angle_alpha   90.00
_cell.angle_beta   90.00
_cell.angle_gamma   90.00
#
_symmetry.space_group_name_H-M   'P 1'
#
loop_
_entity.id
_entity.type
_entity.pdbx_description
1 polymer ?
#
loop_
_entity_poly.entity_id
_entity_poly.type
_entity_poly.pdbx_seq_one_letter_code
_entity_poly.pdbx_strand_id
1 'polypeptide(L)'
;MLQGGRVPAVRREAGAAQRGELAITRCAGRPAAIRWLPRDGDPVDLLPPYRLDRVELRGSDRARLHGLTAGVRLVSADWSPLFLVPPSRLAALALAAASTRRR
;
A
#
# COMPACT_ATOMS: atom_id res chain seq x y z
N MET A 1 2.86 -8.17 21.66
CA MET A 1 2.94 -6.75 21.26
C MET A 1 2.32 -6.57 19.89
N LEU A 2 1.36 -5.66 19.74
CA LEU A 2 0.87 -5.20 18.44
C LEU A 2 1.81 -4.07 17.99
N GLN A 3 2.58 -4.28 16.93
CA GLN A 3 3.33 -3.19 16.30
C GLN A 3 2.57 -2.76 15.05
N GLY A 4 2.05 -1.54 15.08
CA GLY A 4 1.29 -0.94 13.99
C GLY A 4 2.03 0.24 13.38
N GLY A 5 1.81 0.48 12.08
CA GLY A 5 2.35 1.64 11.38
C GLY A 5 1.34 2.17 10.38
N ARG A 6 1.34 3.49 10.16
CA ARG A 6 0.52 4.13 9.13
C ARG A 6 1.40 4.65 8.01
N VAL A 7 0.99 4.38 6.78
CA VAL A 7 1.69 4.83 5.57
C VAL A 7 0.77 5.77 4.79
N PRO A 8 1.08 7.07 4.71
CA PRO A 8 0.34 7.98 3.84
C PRO A 8 0.33 7.46 2.41
N ALA A 9 -0.82 7.48 1.75
CA ALA A 9 -0.92 7.03 0.38
C ALA A 9 -2.01 7.78 -0.40
N VAL A 10 -1.93 7.68 -1.73
CA VAL A 10 -2.98 8.10 -2.64
C VAL A 10 -3.43 6.89 -3.45
N ARG A 11 -4.71 6.51 -3.32
CA ARG A 11 -5.34 5.48 -4.16
C ARG A 11 -5.69 6.08 -5.50
N ARG A 12 -5.31 5.41 -6.59
CA ARG A 12 -5.63 5.80 -7.97
C ARG A 12 -6.61 4.81 -8.57
N GLU A 13 -7.70 5.33 -9.12
CA GLU A 13 -8.71 4.60 -9.89
C GLU A 13 -8.89 5.28 -11.26
N ALA A 14 -9.62 4.62 -12.17
CA ALA A 14 -9.89 5.20 -13.48
C ALA A 14 -10.57 6.57 -13.33
N GLY A 15 -9.85 7.64 -13.67
CA GLY A 15 -10.34 9.02 -13.58
C GLY A 15 -10.34 9.66 -12.18
N ALA A 16 -9.99 8.94 -11.11
CA ALA A 16 -10.09 9.45 -9.74
C ALA A 16 -8.82 9.21 -8.89
N ALA A 17 -8.64 10.05 -7.88
CA ALA A 17 -7.59 9.90 -6.88
C ALA A 17 -8.14 10.22 -5.48
N GLN A 18 -7.91 9.31 -4.53
CA GLN A 18 -8.36 9.45 -3.16
C GLN A 18 -7.16 9.43 -2.21
N ARG A 19 -7.06 10.43 -1.33
CA ARG A 19 -6.00 10.50 -0.31
C ARG A 19 -6.40 9.71 0.94
N GLY A 20 -5.42 9.22 1.68
CA GLY A 20 -5.66 8.46 2.90
C GLY A 20 -4.39 7.80 3.43
N GLU A 21 -4.55 6.74 4.20
CA GLU A 21 -3.47 6.00 4.83
C GLU A 21 -3.66 4.49 4.68
N LEU A 22 -2.57 3.76 4.49
CA LEU A 22 -2.52 2.32 4.68
C LEU A 22 -2.13 2.05 6.14
N ALA A 23 -3.08 1.55 6.92
CA ALA A 23 -2.84 1.07 8.28
C ALA A 23 -2.34 -0.37 8.23
N ILE A 24 -1.15 -0.61 8.78
CA ILE A 24 -0.53 -1.92 8.86
C ILE A 24 -0.58 -2.36 10.33
N THR A 25 -1.18 -3.52 10.59
CA THR A 25 -1.22 -4.13 11.92
C THR A 25 -0.42 -5.43 11.90
N ARG A 26 0.60 -5.54 12.76
CA ARG A 26 1.38 -6.78 12.92
C ARG A 26 1.13 -7.40 14.29
N CYS A 27 0.82 -8.69 14.28
CA CYS A 27 0.73 -9.52 15.47
C CYS A 27 1.84 -10.57 15.40
N ALA A 28 2.54 -10.81 16.51
CA ALA A 28 3.54 -11.88 16.57
C ALA A 28 2.90 -13.23 16.18
N GLY A 29 3.55 -13.98 15.30
CA GLY A 29 3.08 -15.27 14.82
C GLY A 29 1.90 -15.24 13.85
N ARG A 30 1.45 -14.06 13.39
CA ARG A 30 0.40 -13.94 12.36
C ARG A 30 0.86 -13.06 11.19
N PRO A 31 0.36 -13.30 9.98
CA PRO A 31 0.57 -12.40 8.86
C PRO A 31 0.09 -10.98 9.20
N ALA A 32 0.77 -9.97 8.65
CA ALA A 32 0.33 -8.59 8.80
C ALA A 32 -1.07 -8.42 8.16
N ALA A 33 -1.88 -7.54 8.75
CA ALA A 33 -3.11 -7.05 8.14
C ALA A 33 -2.86 -5.63 7.60
N ILE A 34 -3.41 -5.31 6.43
CA ILE A 34 -3.37 -3.97 5.84
C ILE A 34 -4.81 -3.50 5.62
N ARG A 35 -5.14 -2.30 6.09
CA ARG A 35 -6.42 -1.63 5.87
C ARG A 35 -6.19 -0.28 5.20
N TRP A 36 -6.98 0.03 4.17
CA TRP A 36 -7.05 1.36 3.59
C TRP A 36 -7.99 2.24 4.41
N LEU A 37 -7.48 3.41 4.83
CA LEU A 37 -8.21 4.44 5.55
C LEU A 37 -8.28 5.67 4.65
N PRO A 38 -9.31 5.83 3.81
CA PRO A 38 -9.44 7.05 3.02
C PRO A 38 -9.67 8.25 3.94
N ARG A 39 -9.30 9.44 3.46
CA ARG A 39 -9.63 10.69 4.14
C ARG A 39 -11.15 10.90 4.22
N ASP A 40 -11.84 10.51 3.14
CA ASP A 40 -13.28 10.67 2.96
C ASP A 40 -13.85 9.34 2.43
N GLY A 41 -14.89 8.81 3.10
CA GLY A 41 -15.51 7.52 2.77
C GLY A 41 -15.12 6.39 3.73
N ASP A 42 -15.56 5.17 3.43
CA ASP A 42 -15.42 4.04 4.34
C ASP A 42 -14.05 3.35 4.25
N PRO A 43 -13.48 2.91 5.39
CA PRO A 43 -12.31 2.04 5.43
C PRO A 43 -12.51 0.74 4.66
N VAL A 44 -11.46 0.25 4.01
CA VAL A 44 -11.49 -1.01 3.25
C VAL A 44 -10.38 -1.94 3.71
N ASP A 45 -10.73 -3.15 4.12
CA ASP A 45 -9.75 -4.18 4.45
C ASP A 45 -9.16 -4.78 3.17
N LEU A 46 -7.82 -4.83 3.11
CA LEU A 46 -7.13 -5.53 2.04
C LEU A 46 -6.94 -6.98 2.48
N LEU A 47 -7.44 -7.93 1.68
CA LEU A 47 -7.31 -9.35 2.00
C LEU A 47 -5.95 -9.89 1.54
N PRO A 48 -5.26 -10.69 2.36
CA PRO A 48 -4.06 -11.39 1.94
C PRO A 48 -4.40 -12.51 0.92
N PRO A 49 -3.41 -13.00 0.13
CA PRO A 49 -2.00 -12.63 0.16
C PRO A 49 -1.72 -11.30 -0.54
N TYR A 50 -0.86 -10.48 0.05
CA TYR A 50 -0.49 -9.21 -0.55
C TYR A 50 0.64 -9.41 -1.57
N ARG A 51 0.41 -8.95 -2.79
CA ARG A 51 1.49 -8.70 -3.75
C ARG A 51 1.79 -7.21 -3.80
N LEU A 52 3.07 -6.86 -3.76
CA LEU A 52 3.56 -5.50 -3.92
C LEU A 52 4.30 -5.45 -5.25
N ASP A 53 3.63 -4.92 -6.27
CA ASP A 53 4.24 -4.70 -7.57
C ASP A 53 4.72 -3.27 -7.66
N ARG A 54 5.99 -3.10 -8.01
CA ARG A 54 6.58 -1.80 -8.30
C ARG A 54 6.09 -1.34 -9.67
N VAL A 55 5.29 -0.29 -9.70
CA VAL A 55 4.84 0.34 -10.95
C VAL A 55 5.79 1.50 -11.26
N GLU A 56 6.56 1.37 -12.33
CA GLU A 56 7.35 2.48 -12.86
C GLU A 56 6.41 3.57 -13.37
N LEU A 57 6.48 4.76 -12.77
CA LEU A 57 5.77 5.94 -13.25
C LEU A 57 6.58 6.56 -14.40
N ARG A 58 6.70 5.85 -15.52
CA ARG A 58 7.43 6.36 -16.70
C ARG A 58 6.77 7.65 -17.19
N GLY A 59 7.58 8.71 -17.38
CA GLY A 59 7.16 9.95 -18.01
C GLY A 59 6.52 11.02 -17.11
N SER A 60 6.50 10.86 -15.77
CA SER A 60 6.05 11.94 -14.89
C SER A 60 7.22 12.71 -14.28
N ASP A 61 7.52 13.88 -14.84
CA ASP A 61 8.57 14.79 -14.31
C ASP A 61 8.32 15.14 -12.84
N ARG A 62 7.04 15.24 -12.46
CA ARG A 62 6.62 15.48 -11.07
C ARG A 62 6.91 14.30 -10.14
N ALA A 63 6.77 13.06 -10.62
CA ALA A 63 7.16 11.88 -9.85
C ALA A 63 8.69 11.84 -9.64
N ARG A 64 9.46 12.20 -10.66
CA ARG A 64 10.92 12.31 -10.59
C ARG A 64 11.37 13.40 -9.60
N LEU A 65 10.70 14.55 -9.61
CA LEU A 65 11.00 15.71 -8.75
C LEU A 65 10.77 15.42 -7.25
N HIS A 66 9.87 14.49 -6.93
CA HIS A 66 9.58 14.07 -5.55
C HIS A 66 10.21 12.70 -5.18
N GLY A 67 11.12 12.17 -6.00
CA GLY A 67 11.76 10.87 -5.76
C GLY A 67 10.79 9.68 -5.77
N LEU A 68 9.60 9.84 -6.34
CA LEU A 68 8.57 8.81 -6.44
C LEU A 68 8.94 7.83 -7.55
N THR A 69 9.81 6.89 -7.21
CA THR A 69 10.36 5.90 -8.14
C THR A 69 9.49 4.64 -8.29
N ALA A 70 8.31 4.62 -7.66
CA ALA A 70 7.38 3.48 -7.63
C ALA A 70 5.97 3.86 -7.17
N GLY A 71 4.94 3.45 -7.92
CA GLY A 71 3.64 3.12 -7.33
C GLY A 71 3.66 1.70 -6.76
N VAL A 72 2.87 1.44 -5.71
CA VAL A 72 2.66 0.11 -5.16
C VAL A 72 1.27 -0.34 -5.57
N ARG A 73 1.17 -1.38 -6.40
CA ARG A 73 -0.09 -2.10 -6.56
C ARG A 73 -0.18 -3.14 -5.45
N LEU A 74 -1.19 -2.99 -4.59
CA LEU A 74 -1.55 -4.01 -3.60
C LEU A 74 -2.61 -4.90 -4.23
N VAL A 75 -2.25 -6.15 -4.53
CA VAL A 75 -3.18 -7.14 -5.07
C VAL A 75 -3.76 -7.96 -3.92
N SER A 76 -5.09 -7.97 -3.84
CA SER A 76 -5.96 -8.82 -3.02
C SER A 76 -6.85 -9.64 -3.98
N ALA A 77 -7.47 -10.73 -3.49
CA ALA A 77 -8.21 -11.71 -4.31
C ALA A 77 -9.17 -11.06 -5.34
N ASP A 78 -9.92 -10.03 -4.94
CA ASP A 78 -10.92 -9.36 -5.79
C ASP A 78 -10.59 -7.89 -6.08
N TRP A 79 -9.40 -7.40 -5.66
CA TRP A 79 -9.11 -5.96 -5.69
C TRP A 79 -7.61 -5.69 -5.86
N SER A 80 -7.23 -4.88 -6.86
CA SER A 80 -5.82 -4.55 -7.15
C SER A 80 -5.54 -3.04 -7.29
N PRO A 81 -5.88 -2.23 -6.27
CA PRO A 81 -5.70 -0.78 -6.32
C PRO A 81 -4.24 -0.38 -6.47
N LEU A 82 -4.02 0.70 -7.23
CA LEU A 82 -2.74 1.37 -7.30
C LEU A 82 -2.65 2.41 -6.18
N PHE A 83 -1.67 2.25 -5.28
CA PHE A 83 -1.35 3.22 -4.25
C PHE A 83 -0.04 3.93 -4.57
N LEU A 84 -0.05 5.25 -4.56
CA LEU A 84 1.16 6.06 -4.56
C LEU A 84 1.59 6.27 -3.11
N VAL A 85 2.78 5.81 -2.74
CA VAL A 85 3.29 5.84 -1.37
C VAL A 85 4.67 6.52 -1.32
N PRO A 86 5.04 7.16 -0.20
CA PRO A 86 6.38 7.71 -0.02
C PRO A 86 7.46 6.60 -0.10
N PRO A 87 8.61 6.86 -0.75
CA PRO A 87 9.69 5.88 -0.89
C PRO A 87 10.20 5.34 0.44
N SER A 88 10.28 6.21 1.46
CA SER A 88 10.72 5.85 2.82
C SER A 88 9.80 4.84 3.53
N ARG A 89 8.58 4.64 3.03
CA ARG A 89 7.60 3.70 3.60
C ARG A 89 7.50 2.39 2.81
N LEU A 90 8.21 2.25 1.69
CA LEU A 90 8.18 1.04 0.85
C LEU A 90 8.66 -0.20 1.61
N ALA A 91 9.72 -0.09 2.40
CA ALA A 91 10.25 -1.22 3.17
C ALA A 91 9.23 -1.77 4.17
N ALA A 92 8.47 -0.89 4.83
CA ALA A 92 7.45 -1.31 5.78
C ALA A 92 6.30 -2.07 5.10
N LEU A 93 5.87 -1.61 3.92
CA LEU A 93 4.85 -2.27 3.11
C LEU A 93 5.36 -3.59 2.52
N ALA A 94 6.60 -3.64 2.01
CA ALA A 94 7.20 -4.86 1.47
C ALA A 94 7.31 -5.95 2.54
N LEU A 95 7.74 -5.59 3.75
CA LEU A 95 7.81 -6.52 4.88
C LEU A 95 6.42 -7.02 5.31
N ALA A 96 5.41 -6.13 5.33
CA ALA A 96 4.03 -6.53 5.60
C ALA A 96 3.52 -7.51 4.53
N ALA A 97 3.75 -7.22 3.26
CA ALA A 97 3.33 -8.08 2.16
C ALA A 97 4.02 -9.45 2.19
N ALA A 98 5.33 -9.48 2.41
CA ALA A 98 6.12 -10.71 2.51
C ALA A 98 5.61 -11.64 3.64
N SER A 99 5.14 -11.08 4.75
CA SER A 99 4.61 -11.87 5.88
C SER A 99 3.34 -12.68 5.56
N THR A 100 2.66 -12.36 4.45
CA THR A 100 1.43 -13.04 4.00
C THR A 100 1.66 -14.11 2.94
N ARG A 101 2.87 -14.18 2.39
CA ARG A 101 3.24 -15.24 1.44
C ARG A 101 3.55 -16.49 2.26
N ARG A 102 2.72 -17.53 2.13
CA ARG A 102 3.07 -18.87 2.65
C ARG A 102 4.32 -19.34 1.91
N ARG A 103 5.24 -19.97 2.65
CA ARG A 103 6.24 -20.87 2.04
C ARG A 103 5.55 -22.04 1.37
#